data_AF-A0A1Q5MBL5-F1
#
_entry.id   AF-A0A1Q5MBL5-F1
#
_cell.length_a   1.000
_cell.length_b   1.000
_cell.length_c   1.000
_cell.angle_alpha   90.00
_cell.angle_beta   90.00
_cell.angle_gamma   90.00
#
_symmetry.space_group_name_H-M   'P 1'
#
loop_
_entity.id
_entity.type
_entity.pdbx_description
1 polymer ?
#
loop_
_entity_poly.entity_id
_entity_poly.type
_entity_poly.pdbx_seq_one_letter_code
_entity_poly.pdbx_strand_id
1 'polypeptide(L)'
;MRGEPSCPKCGGRVRAPGLFSDAWQCAVHGTVHPLQPVIPPSVEALEVAVHRTKVPVWMPWPLPVGWLFTGVASAGDDRGGGRATAVACTGPGPLGGMGELILVAEELGVGLGARYAGVDGPDPGPYMNVEKPPQAKVLAAGRPTPLWHVAKTPDDRAVFAGEALGMWLWAVVWPEQSGLLMYDELVLADLRDAGAEVELVPCGALSPRLLEA
;
A
#
# COMPACT_ATOMS: atom_id res chain seq x y z
N MET A 1 20.19 -8.57 -9.68
CA MET A 1 19.20 -9.54 -10.20
C MET A 1 17.83 -8.98 -9.85
N ARG A 2 16.93 -8.76 -10.82
CA ARG A 2 15.54 -8.41 -10.49
C ARG A 2 14.92 -9.64 -9.83
N GLY A 3 14.16 -9.46 -8.75
CA GLY A 3 13.42 -10.56 -8.13
C GLY A 3 12.43 -11.20 -9.12
N GLU A 4 11.83 -12.33 -8.75
CA GLU A 4 10.73 -12.90 -9.53
C GLU A 4 9.40 -12.29 -9.06
N PRO A 5 8.42 -12.06 -9.96
CA PRO A 5 7.08 -11.66 -9.55
C PRO A 5 6.43 -12.69 -8.62
N SER A 6 5.58 -12.21 -7.71
CA SER A 6 4.93 -13.05 -6.69
C SER A 6 3.42 -12.81 -6.62
N CYS A 7 2.70 -13.64 -5.87
CA CYS A 7 1.29 -13.46 -5.61
C CYS A 7 1.09 -12.33 -4.59
N PRO A 8 0.23 -11.33 -4.85
CA PRO A 8 -0.02 -10.24 -3.90
C PRO A 8 -0.69 -10.73 -2.61
N LYS A 9 -1.34 -11.90 -2.62
CA LYS A 9 -2.08 -12.46 -1.47
C LYS A 9 -1.24 -13.33 -0.54
N CYS A 10 -0.34 -14.16 -1.08
CA CYS A 10 0.49 -15.08 -0.26
C CYS A 10 2.00 -14.95 -0.45
N GLY A 11 2.48 -14.07 -1.33
CA GLY A 11 3.91 -13.99 -1.65
C GLY A 11 4.48 -15.19 -2.42
N GLY A 12 3.66 -16.21 -2.68
CA GLY A 12 4.08 -17.38 -3.44
C GLY A 12 4.42 -17.06 -4.89
N ARG A 13 5.23 -17.91 -5.51
CA ARG A 13 5.62 -17.81 -6.92
C ARG A 13 4.41 -17.84 -7.85
N VAL A 14 4.44 -17.03 -8.90
CA VAL A 14 3.40 -17.00 -9.94
C VAL A 14 3.96 -17.42 -11.29
N ARG A 15 3.12 -18.03 -12.11
CA ARG A 15 3.44 -18.38 -13.49
C ARG A 15 2.95 -17.28 -14.43
N ALA A 16 3.84 -16.84 -15.33
CA ALA A 16 3.51 -15.88 -16.36
C ALA A 16 2.48 -16.43 -17.36
N PRO A 17 1.73 -15.54 -18.04
CA PRO A 17 0.90 -15.91 -19.19
C PRO A 17 1.69 -16.70 -20.23
N GLY A 18 1.04 -17.64 -20.90
CA GLY A 18 1.63 -18.51 -21.92
C GLY A 18 0.58 -19.23 -22.75
N LEU A 19 0.94 -20.35 -23.38
CA LEU A 19 0.08 -21.07 -24.33
C LEU A 19 -1.27 -21.53 -23.75
N PHE A 20 -1.36 -21.71 -22.43
CA PHE A 20 -2.53 -22.27 -21.74
C PHE A 20 -3.34 -21.24 -20.93
N SER A 21 -2.83 -20.02 -20.76
CA SER A 21 -3.51 -18.95 -20.03
C SER A 21 -2.94 -17.60 -20.43
N ASP A 22 -3.81 -16.63 -20.66
CA ASP A 22 -3.47 -15.23 -20.92
C ASP A 22 -3.26 -14.41 -19.63
N ALA A 23 -3.40 -15.04 -18.46
CA ALA A 23 -3.31 -14.40 -17.16
C ALA A 23 -2.23 -15.02 -16.27
N TRP A 24 -1.74 -14.25 -15.29
CA TRP A 24 -0.80 -14.75 -14.30
C TRP A 24 -1.50 -15.71 -13.32
N GLN A 25 -0.83 -16.82 -13.01
CA GLN A 25 -1.42 -17.89 -12.20
C GLN A 25 -0.63 -18.17 -10.92
N CYS A 26 -1.29 -18.06 -9.78
CA CYS A 26 -0.86 -18.55 -8.47
C CYS A 26 -1.40 -19.97 -8.25
N ALA A 27 -0.59 -20.86 -7.66
CA ALA A 27 -1.04 -22.22 -7.37
C ALA A 27 -2.17 -22.30 -6.33
N VAL A 28 -2.27 -21.30 -5.44
CA VAL A 28 -3.27 -21.24 -4.36
C VAL A 28 -4.47 -20.38 -4.76
N HIS A 29 -4.22 -19.23 -5.39
CA HIS A 29 -5.24 -18.21 -5.62
C HIS A 29 -5.75 -18.13 -7.07
N GLY A 30 -5.25 -18.98 -7.96
CA GLY A 30 -5.60 -18.96 -9.38
C GLY A 30 -5.12 -17.68 -10.07
N THR A 31 -5.99 -17.04 -10.84
CA THR A 31 -5.67 -15.81 -11.57
C THR A 31 -5.36 -14.66 -10.61
N VAL A 32 -4.23 -13.99 -10.81
CA VAL A 32 -3.79 -12.86 -9.98
C VAL A 32 -3.18 -11.74 -10.81
N HIS A 33 -3.11 -10.54 -10.25
CA HIS A 33 -2.19 -9.50 -10.72
C HIS A 33 -0.85 -9.69 -10.02
N PRO A 34 0.26 -9.94 -10.74
CA PRO A 34 1.51 -10.30 -10.10
C PRO A 34 2.11 -9.11 -9.36
N LEU A 35 2.52 -9.31 -8.10
CA LEU A 35 3.31 -8.34 -7.36
C LEU A 35 4.70 -8.27 -7.98
N GLN A 36 5.05 -7.09 -8.50
CA GLN A 36 6.35 -6.86 -9.12
C GLN A 36 7.45 -6.82 -8.05
N PRO A 37 8.68 -7.24 -8.39
CA PRO A 37 9.81 -7.19 -7.46
C PRO A 37 10.05 -5.77 -6.95
N VAL A 38 10.19 -5.63 -5.64
CA VAL A 38 10.56 -4.35 -5.03
C VAL A 38 12.00 -4.01 -5.40
N ILE A 39 12.21 -2.77 -5.83
CA ILE A 39 13.52 -2.21 -6.16
C ILE A 39 13.92 -1.16 -5.10
N PRO A 40 15.21 -0.83 -4.96
CA PRO A 40 15.64 0.24 -4.06
C PRO A 40 14.87 1.55 -4.32
N PRO A 41 14.47 2.29 -3.26
CA PRO A 41 13.71 3.51 -3.40
C PRO A 41 14.53 4.58 -4.11
N SER A 42 13.90 5.21 -5.11
CA SER A 42 14.38 6.43 -5.75
C SER A 42 13.18 7.20 -6.30
N VAL A 43 13.38 8.47 -6.61
CA VAL A 43 12.35 9.30 -7.28
C VAL A 43 11.96 8.66 -8.61
N GLU A 44 12.92 8.18 -9.40
CA GLU A 44 12.65 7.55 -10.70
C GLU A 44 11.83 6.26 -10.54
N ALA A 45 12.11 5.47 -9.50
CA ALA A 45 11.32 4.28 -9.18
C ALA A 45 9.88 4.64 -8.80
N LEU A 46 9.70 5.72 -8.04
CA LEU A 46 8.39 6.25 -7.68
C LEU A 46 7.63 6.75 -8.92
N GLU A 47 8.28 7.53 -9.78
CA GLU A 47 7.72 8.00 -11.05
C GLU A 47 7.29 6.84 -11.95
N VAL A 48 8.10 5.79 -12.07
CA VAL A 48 7.73 4.60 -12.84
C VAL A 48 6.46 3.96 -12.28
N ALA A 49 6.34 3.84 -10.95
CA ALA A 49 5.12 3.31 -10.33
C ALA A 49 3.90 4.22 -10.62
N VAL A 50 4.06 5.53 -10.46
CA VAL A 50 3.04 6.55 -10.73
C VAL A 50 2.52 6.47 -12.18
N HIS A 51 3.40 6.39 -13.16
CA HIS A 51 3.02 6.35 -14.58
C HIS A 51 2.41 5.02 -15.03
N ARG A 52 2.71 3.92 -14.34
CA ARG A 52 2.31 2.56 -14.76
C ARG A 52 1.07 2.04 -14.05
N THR A 53 0.67 2.64 -12.93
CA THR A 53 -0.49 2.16 -12.16
C THR A 53 -1.81 2.72 -12.68
N LYS A 54 -2.90 1.98 -12.44
CA LYS A 54 -4.29 2.41 -12.66
C LYS A 54 -4.99 2.80 -11.36
N VAL A 55 -4.41 2.46 -10.22
CA VAL A 55 -4.88 2.87 -8.89
C VAL A 55 -4.06 4.07 -8.37
N PRO A 56 -4.59 4.84 -7.40
CA PRO A 56 -3.84 5.93 -6.77
C PRO A 56 -2.47 5.50 -6.24
N VAL A 57 -1.54 6.44 -6.18
CA VAL A 57 -0.28 6.29 -5.44
C VAL A 57 -0.34 7.21 -4.24
N TRP A 58 -0.90 6.70 -3.13
CA TRP A 58 -1.12 7.52 -1.95
C TRP A 58 0.17 7.82 -1.21
N MET A 59 0.40 9.09 -0.89
CA MET A 59 1.47 9.54 0.00
C MET A 59 0.94 10.63 0.94
N PRO A 60 1.35 10.67 2.22
CA PRO A 60 1.08 11.82 3.07
C PRO A 60 1.66 13.08 2.43
N TRP A 61 0.86 14.13 2.30
CA TRP A 61 1.26 15.34 1.57
C TRP A 61 0.93 16.63 2.33
N PRO A 62 1.95 17.40 2.78
CA PRO A 62 3.38 17.04 2.75
C PRO A 62 3.67 15.83 3.63
N LEU A 63 4.83 15.18 3.41
CA LEU A 63 5.31 14.16 4.35
C LEU A 63 5.44 14.76 5.76
N PRO A 64 5.10 14.01 6.83
CA PRO A 64 5.31 14.48 8.19
C PRO A 64 6.79 14.83 8.45
N VAL A 65 7.05 15.69 9.44
CA VAL A 65 8.41 16.15 9.72
C VAL A 65 9.33 14.97 10.03
N GLY A 66 10.43 14.87 9.28
CA GLY A 66 11.42 13.79 9.42
C GLY A 66 11.04 12.47 8.76
N TRP A 67 9.90 12.41 8.06
CA TRP A 67 9.49 11.24 7.29
C TRP A 67 10.05 11.27 5.88
N LEU A 68 10.40 10.09 5.39
CA LEU A 68 10.99 9.85 4.08
C LEU A 68 10.17 8.83 3.32
N PHE A 69 10.13 8.97 1.99
CA PHE A 69 9.70 7.89 1.11
C PHE A 69 10.74 6.76 1.14
N THR A 70 10.30 5.55 1.45
CA THR A 70 11.16 4.38 1.70
C THR A 70 10.87 3.20 0.79
N GLY A 71 10.03 3.39 -0.23
CA GLY A 71 9.84 2.40 -1.29
C GLY A 71 8.42 2.32 -1.78
N VAL A 72 8.27 1.68 -2.94
CA VAL A 72 6.97 1.42 -3.57
C VAL A 72 6.94 -0.01 -4.10
N ALA A 73 5.81 -0.67 -3.91
CA ALA A 73 5.49 -1.93 -4.56
C ALA A 73 4.23 -1.76 -5.42
N SER A 74 4.11 -2.55 -6.49
CA SER A 74 2.95 -2.52 -7.37
C SER A 74 2.57 -3.93 -7.81
N ALA A 75 1.29 -4.27 -7.74
CA ALA A 75 0.76 -5.53 -8.26
C ALA A 75 0.04 -5.28 -9.59
N GLY A 76 0.44 -5.98 -10.65
CA GLY A 76 0.02 -5.73 -12.02
C GLY A 76 1.15 -6.08 -12.98
N ASP A 77 0.87 -6.07 -14.28
CA ASP A 77 1.88 -6.33 -15.31
C ASP A 77 2.01 -5.16 -16.29
N ASP A 78 3.01 -5.21 -17.18
CA ASP A 78 3.26 -4.13 -18.14
C ASP A 78 2.09 -3.91 -19.12
N ARG A 79 1.26 -4.93 -19.36
CA ARG A 79 0.14 -4.86 -20.31
C ARG A 79 -1.09 -4.20 -19.69
N GLY A 80 -1.44 -4.59 -18.47
CA GLY A 80 -2.59 -4.07 -17.73
C GLY A 80 -2.27 -2.79 -16.96
N GLY A 81 -1.02 -2.62 -16.52
CA GLY A 81 -0.62 -1.64 -15.52
C GLY A 81 -0.87 -2.13 -14.08
N GLY A 82 -0.39 -1.38 -13.10
CA GLY A 82 -0.62 -1.63 -11.68
C GLY A 82 -2.12 -1.59 -11.31
N ARG A 83 -2.56 -2.56 -10.53
CA ARG A 83 -3.91 -2.76 -9.97
C ARG A 83 -3.94 -2.67 -8.46
N ALA A 84 -2.77 -2.71 -7.84
CA ALA A 84 -2.53 -2.26 -6.48
C ALA A 84 -1.18 -1.57 -6.39
N THR A 85 -1.04 -0.66 -5.43
CA THR A 85 0.21 0.02 -5.07
C THR A 85 0.35 -0.01 -3.56
N ALA A 86 1.58 -0.10 -3.06
CA ALA A 86 1.91 0.05 -1.66
C ALA A 86 3.08 1.01 -1.53
N VAL A 87 2.87 2.17 -0.92
CA VAL A 87 3.89 3.20 -0.71
C VAL A 87 4.31 3.17 0.76
N ALA A 88 5.58 2.94 1.02
CA ALA A 88 6.15 2.96 2.37
C ALA A 88 6.77 4.32 2.68
N CYS A 89 6.35 4.92 3.79
CA CYS A 89 6.99 6.10 4.37
C CYS A 89 7.49 5.76 5.78
N THR A 90 8.69 6.21 6.13
CA THR A 90 9.30 5.92 7.43
C THR A 90 9.82 7.21 8.06
N GLY A 91 9.65 7.38 9.36
CA GLY A 91 10.15 8.54 10.10
C GLY A 91 10.07 8.36 11.61
N PRO A 92 10.21 9.44 12.40
CA PRO A 92 10.06 9.36 13.85
C PRO A 92 8.64 8.94 14.26
N GLY A 93 8.54 7.96 15.17
CA GLY A 93 7.28 7.52 15.75
C GLY A 93 6.76 8.52 16.80
N PRO A 94 5.43 8.65 16.97
CA PRO A 94 4.82 9.63 17.89
C PRO A 94 5.17 9.39 19.37
N LEU A 95 5.49 8.15 19.73
CA LEU A 95 5.92 7.76 21.08
C LEU A 95 7.43 7.47 21.16
N GLY A 96 8.21 7.98 20.20
CA GLY A 96 9.64 7.71 20.07
C GLY A 96 9.97 6.48 19.22
N GLY A 97 11.25 6.35 18.88
CA GLY A 97 11.73 5.32 17.94
C GLY A 97 11.35 5.63 16.48
N MET A 98 11.43 4.61 15.64
CA MET A 98 11.04 4.70 14.23
C MET A 98 9.61 4.21 14.04
N GLY A 99 8.83 5.00 13.31
CA GLY A 99 7.51 4.64 12.80
C GLY A 99 7.56 4.41 11.30
N GLU A 100 6.70 3.52 10.82
CA GLU A 100 6.55 3.18 9.42
C GLU A 100 5.08 3.12 9.05
N LEU A 101 4.73 3.68 7.91
CA LEU A 101 3.39 3.70 7.33
C LEU A 101 3.47 3.13 5.91
N ILE A 102 2.70 2.08 5.64
CA ILE A 102 2.41 1.63 4.29
C ILE A 102 0.99 2.04 3.92
N LEU A 103 0.87 2.84 2.87
CA LEU A 103 -0.41 3.17 2.25
C LEU A 103 -0.62 2.28 1.03
N VAL A 104 -1.71 1.51 1.03
CA VAL A 104 -2.09 0.64 -0.09
C VAL A 104 -3.32 1.20 -0.78
N ALA A 105 -3.23 1.40 -2.10
CA ALA A 105 -4.41 1.53 -2.95
C ALA A 105 -4.60 0.22 -3.72
N GLU A 106 -5.80 -0.33 -3.77
CA GLU A 106 -6.05 -1.53 -4.59
C GLU A 106 -7.47 -1.63 -5.15
N GLU A 107 -7.57 -2.22 -6.34
CA GLU A 107 -8.84 -2.72 -6.86
C GLU A 107 -9.35 -3.90 -6.03
N LEU A 108 -10.67 -4.12 -6.06
CA LEU A 108 -11.31 -5.21 -5.35
C LEU A 108 -10.71 -6.56 -5.77
N GLY A 109 -10.27 -7.35 -4.80
CA GLY A 109 -9.84 -8.74 -5.02
C GLY A 109 -8.35 -8.93 -5.31
N VAL A 110 -7.54 -7.86 -5.40
CA VAL A 110 -6.07 -7.99 -5.56
C VAL A 110 -5.44 -8.61 -4.31
N GLY A 111 -5.77 -8.07 -3.12
CA GLY A 111 -5.40 -8.61 -1.81
C GLY A 111 -3.99 -8.28 -1.36
N LEU A 112 -3.40 -7.20 -1.88
CA LEU A 112 -2.13 -6.68 -1.41
C LEU A 112 -2.28 -6.04 -0.02
N GLY A 113 -3.38 -5.31 0.21
CA GLY A 113 -3.64 -4.65 1.50
C GLY A 113 -3.85 -5.66 2.62
N ALA A 114 -4.67 -6.69 2.37
CA ALA A 114 -4.91 -7.78 3.32
C ALA A 114 -3.61 -8.51 3.71
N ARG A 115 -2.70 -8.75 2.75
CA ARG A 115 -1.38 -9.34 3.02
C ARG A 115 -0.55 -8.46 3.96
N TYR A 116 -0.40 -7.17 3.69
CA TYR A 116 0.31 -6.26 4.59
C TYR A 116 -0.36 -6.14 5.97
N ALA A 117 -1.70 -6.19 6.01
CA ALA A 117 -2.46 -6.18 7.25
C ALA A 117 -2.31 -7.48 8.06
N GLY A 118 -1.85 -8.58 7.44
CA GLY A 118 -1.71 -9.88 8.08
C GLY A 118 -3.06 -10.56 8.34
N VAL A 119 -4.05 -10.34 7.47
CA VAL A 119 -5.40 -10.93 7.58
C VAL A 119 -5.72 -11.80 6.36
N ASP A 120 -6.64 -12.75 6.51
CA ASP A 120 -7.07 -13.60 5.40
C ASP A 120 -8.00 -12.87 4.42
N GLY A 121 -7.97 -13.29 3.16
CA GLY A 121 -8.85 -12.77 2.11
C GLY A 121 -8.22 -11.61 1.34
N PRO A 122 -8.91 -11.03 0.35
CA PRO A 122 -8.40 -9.85 -0.33
C PRO A 122 -9.02 -8.55 0.18
N ASP A 123 -10.10 -8.59 0.97
CA ASP A 123 -10.87 -7.41 1.35
C ASP A 123 -10.98 -7.23 2.88
N PRO A 124 -11.10 -5.98 3.38
CA PRO A 124 -11.15 -5.68 4.81
C PRO A 124 -12.52 -5.94 5.44
N GLY A 125 -13.57 -6.17 4.65
CA GLY A 125 -14.98 -6.15 5.09
C GLY A 125 -15.26 -7.01 6.33
N PRO A 126 -14.85 -8.29 6.37
CA PRO A 126 -15.05 -9.17 7.52
C PRO A 126 -14.37 -8.72 8.82
N TYR A 127 -13.41 -7.79 8.74
CA TYR A 127 -12.58 -7.33 9.86
C TYR A 127 -12.92 -5.91 10.31
N MET A 128 -13.77 -5.20 9.57
CA MET A 128 -14.22 -3.85 9.91
C MET A 128 -15.61 -3.88 10.53
N ASN A 129 -15.80 -3.11 11.60
CA ASN A 129 -17.13 -2.85 12.14
C ASN A 129 -17.65 -1.51 11.62
N VAL A 130 -18.25 -1.54 10.43
CA VAL A 130 -18.79 -0.35 9.74
C VAL A 130 -20.06 0.22 10.38
N GLU A 131 -20.69 -0.51 11.31
CA GLU A 131 -21.82 0.01 12.10
C GLU A 131 -21.34 0.99 13.18
N LYS A 132 -20.05 0.94 13.55
CA LYS A 132 -19.44 1.90 14.46
C LYS A 132 -18.86 3.09 13.69
N PRO A 133 -18.74 4.27 14.34
CA PRO A 133 -18.04 5.39 13.74
C PRO A 133 -16.61 5.01 13.32
N PRO A 134 -16.10 5.57 12.21
CA PRO A 134 -14.71 5.39 11.82
C PRO A 134 -13.79 5.92 12.91
N GLN A 135 -12.70 5.21 13.17
CA GLN A 135 -11.72 5.57 14.20
C GLN A 135 -10.75 6.64 13.69
N ALA A 136 -10.46 6.64 12.39
CA ALA A 136 -9.56 7.59 11.75
C ALA A 136 -10.24 8.24 10.54
N LYS A 137 -9.72 9.39 10.14
CA LYS A 137 -10.20 10.12 8.97
C LYS A 137 -9.00 10.78 8.30
N VAL A 138 -8.92 10.61 6.99
CA VAL A 138 -7.89 11.24 6.16
C VAL A 138 -8.53 12.12 5.10
N LEU A 139 -7.78 13.06 4.54
CA LEU A 139 -8.19 13.84 3.38
C LEU A 139 -7.50 13.27 2.13
N ALA A 140 -8.12 12.28 1.49
CA ALA A 140 -7.56 11.64 0.30
C ALA A 140 -8.00 12.36 -0.98
N ALA A 141 -7.05 12.88 -1.75
CA ALA A 141 -7.32 13.69 -2.96
C ALA A 141 -8.36 14.80 -2.71
N GLY A 142 -8.23 15.50 -1.57
CA GLY A 142 -9.14 16.58 -1.17
C GLY A 142 -10.51 16.12 -0.66
N ARG A 143 -10.72 14.81 -0.45
CA ARG A 143 -12.01 14.25 0.02
C ARG A 143 -11.88 13.62 1.40
N PRO A 144 -12.74 14.02 2.36
CA PRO A 144 -12.87 13.34 3.64
C PRO A 144 -13.12 11.85 3.46
N THR A 145 -12.19 11.03 3.91
CA THR A 145 -12.20 9.58 3.73
C THR A 145 -12.18 8.91 5.11
N PRO A 146 -13.29 8.29 5.54
CA PRO A 146 -13.35 7.57 6.80
C PRO A 146 -12.54 6.27 6.71
N LEU A 147 -11.79 5.97 7.76
CA LEU A 147 -11.05 4.72 7.91
C LEU A 147 -11.47 4.01 9.20
N TRP A 148 -11.77 2.72 9.08
CA TRP A 148 -12.10 1.85 10.20
C TRP A 148 -10.89 1.03 10.60
N HIS A 149 -10.73 0.82 11.89
CA HIS A 149 -9.74 -0.11 12.40
C HIS A 149 -10.07 -1.54 11.94
N VAL A 150 -9.08 -2.24 11.41
CA VAL A 150 -9.18 -3.63 10.95
C VAL A 150 -8.84 -4.55 12.14
N ALA A 151 -9.77 -5.41 12.54
CA ALA A 151 -9.57 -6.34 13.64
C ALA A 151 -8.83 -7.62 13.19
N LYS A 152 -8.34 -8.40 14.17
CA LYS A 152 -7.63 -9.69 13.94
C LYS A 152 -6.33 -9.57 13.14
N THR A 153 -5.71 -8.40 13.17
CA THR A 153 -4.36 -8.16 12.66
C THR A 153 -3.34 -8.59 13.72
N PRO A 154 -2.07 -8.85 13.34
CA PRO A 154 -1.01 -9.08 14.31
C PRO A 154 -0.80 -7.86 15.23
N ASP A 155 -0.40 -8.10 16.48
CA ASP A 155 -0.23 -7.06 17.52
C ASP A 155 0.95 -6.10 17.24
N ASP A 156 1.78 -6.39 16.23
CA ASP A 156 2.94 -5.55 15.88
C ASP A 156 2.58 -4.33 15.01
N ARG A 157 1.33 -4.23 14.53
CA ARG A 157 0.85 -3.17 13.65
C ARG A 157 -0.57 -2.71 13.96
N ALA A 158 -0.83 -1.44 13.69
CA ALA A 158 -2.18 -0.90 13.63
C ALA A 158 -2.61 -0.83 12.17
N VAL A 159 -3.84 -1.20 11.88
CA VAL A 159 -4.36 -1.26 10.50
C VAL A 159 -5.68 -0.55 10.40
N PHE A 160 -5.78 0.31 9.40
CA PHE A 160 -7.00 1.02 9.05
C PHE A 160 -7.33 0.79 7.59
N ALA A 161 -8.62 0.68 7.28
CA ALA A 161 -9.08 0.54 5.91
C ALA A 161 -10.34 1.37 5.65
N GLY A 162 -10.49 1.83 4.42
CA GLY A 162 -11.64 2.55 3.92
C GLY A 162 -11.61 2.60 2.39
N GLU A 163 -12.42 3.46 1.80
CA GLU A 163 -12.54 3.55 0.34
C GLU A 163 -12.26 4.97 -0.14
N ALA A 164 -11.36 5.10 -1.11
CA ALA A 164 -11.08 6.36 -1.79
C ALA A 164 -11.07 6.12 -3.31
N LEU A 165 -11.76 7.00 -4.06
CA LEU A 165 -11.86 6.93 -5.52
C LEU A 165 -12.37 5.57 -6.05
N GLY A 166 -13.29 4.91 -5.33
CA GLY A 166 -13.84 3.61 -5.73
C GLY A 166 -12.91 2.42 -5.49
N MET A 167 -11.83 2.62 -4.73
CA MET A 167 -10.78 1.62 -4.48
C MET A 167 -10.51 1.50 -2.99
N TRP A 168 -10.02 0.34 -2.56
CA TRP A 168 -9.59 0.15 -1.18
C TRP A 168 -8.38 1.02 -0.89
N LEU A 169 -8.46 1.72 0.24
CA LEU A 169 -7.35 2.44 0.87
C LEU A 169 -7.04 1.75 2.19
N TRP A 170 -5.83 1.23 2.33
CA TRP A 170 -5.32 0.70 3.58
C TRP A 170 -4.20 1.58 4.12
N ALA A 171 -4.16 1.76 5.43
CA ALA A 171 -3.04 2.32 6.16
C ALA A 171 -2.56 1.27 7.17
N VAL A 172 -1.36 0.74 6.96
CA VAL A 172 -0.73 -0.25 7.83
C VAL A 172 0.46 0.42 8.51
N VAL A 173 0.45 0.45 9.84
CA VAL A 173 1.37 1.28 10.64
C VAL A 173 2.14 0.42 11.62
N TRP A 174 3.47 0.58 11.64
CA TRP A 174 4.36 -0.08 12.59
C TRP A 174 5.18 0.93 13.39
N PRO A 175 5.59 0.57 14.63
CA PRO A 175 4.91 -0.41 15.48
C PRO A 175 3.44 -0.03 15.69
N GLU A 176 2.62 -0.92 16.25
CA GLU A 176 1.18 -0.67 16.50
C GLU A 176 0.90 0.70 17.13
N GLN A 177 1.67 1.09 18.14
CA GLN A 177 1.52 2.38 18.83
C GLN A 177 1.74 3.62 17.93
N SER A 178 2.43 3.47 16.79
CA SER A 178 2.56 4.54 15.79
C SER A 178 1.24 4.81 15.05
N GLY A 179 0.22 3.96 15.22
CA GLY A 179 -1.15 4.19 14.73
C GLY A 179 -1.77 5.50 15.23
N LEU A 180 -1.24 6.10 16.31
CA LEU A 180 -1.56 7.46 16.77
C LEU A 180 -1.45 8.52 15.65
N LEU A 181 -0.55 8.31 14.67
CA LEU A 181 -0.40 9.20 13.51
C LEU A 181 -1.69 9.33 12.68
N MET A 182 -2.53 8.29 12.67
CA MET A 182 -3.76 8.27 11.87
C MET A 182 -4.85 9.18 12.44
N TYR A 183 -4.69 9.67 13.66
CA TYR A 183 -5.64 10.57 14.32
C TYR A 183 -5.37 12.06 14.06
N ASP A 184 -4.25 12.41 13.41
CA ASP A 184 -3.86 13.80 13.12
C ASP A 184 -4.39 14.32 11.76
N GLU A 185 -5.56 13.85 11.33
CA GLU A 185 -6.21 14.17 10.04
C GLU A 185 -5.23 14.25 8.84
N LEU A 186 -4.53 13.15 8.55
CA LEU A 186 -3.54 13.11 7.46
C LEU A 186 -4.15 13.49 6.11
N VAL A 187 -3.45 14.36 5.37
CA VAL A 187 -3.75 14.67 3.97
C VAL A 187 -2.99 13.69 3.09
N LEU A 188 -3.70 13.00 2.18
CA LEU A 188 -3.10 12.08 1.23
C LEU A 188 -3.24 12.65 -0.20
N ALA A 189 -2.11 12.84 -0.87
CA ALA A 189 -2.08 13.13 -2.30
C ALA A 189 -2.03 11.83 -3.11
N ASP A 190 -2.73 11.82 -4.24
CA ASP A 190 -2.45 10.85 -5.30
C ASP A 190 -1.29 11.39 -6.12
N LEU A 191 -0.12 10.75 -6.05
CA LEU A 191 1.08 11.23 -6.73
C LEU A 191 0.96 11.23 -8.26
N ARG A 192 -0.08 10.58 -8.82
CA ARG A 192 -0.42 10.72 -10.25
C ARG A 192 -0.78 12.15 -10.66
N ASP A 193 -1.24 12.97 -9.71
CA ASP A 193 -1.62 14.36 -9.93
C ASP A 193 -0.56 15.37 -9.42
N ALA A 194 0.53 14.90 -8.82
CA ALA A 194 1.54 15.77 -8.18
C ALA A 194 2.54 16.41 -9.17
N GLY A 195 2.64 15.89 -10.40
CA GLY A 195 3.51 16.45 -11.44
C GLY A 195 4.98 16.58 -11.00
N ALA A 196 5.57 17.76 -11.21
CA ALA A 196 6.99 18.02 -10.87
C ALA A 196 7.28 18.00 -9.36
N GLU A 197 6.27 18.06 -8.49
CA GLU A 197 6.51 18.00 -7.05
C GLU A 197 6.99 16.61 -6.58
N VAL A 198 6.76 15.56 -7.38
CA VAL A 198 7.28 14.21 -7.11
C VAL A 198 8.81 14.20 -7.04
N GLU A 199 9.49 15.06 -7.81
CA GLU A 199 10.96 15.17 -7.81
C GLU A 199 11.52 15.70 -6.48
N LEU A 200 10.68 16.35 -5.66
CA LEU A 200 11.06 16.92 -4.37
C LEU A 200 10.88 15.94 -3.21
N VAL A 201 10.39 14.72 -3.48
CA VAL A 201 10.10 13.74 -2.43
C VAL A 201 11.42 13.23 -1.82
N PRO A 202 11.62 13.42 -0.51
CA PRO A 202 12.84 12.96 0.14
C PRO A 202 12.85 11.44 0.24
N CYS A 203 13.89 10.81 -0.32
CA CYS A 203 14.05 9.36 -0.36
C CYS A 203 14.95 8.87 0.79
N GLY A 204 14.51 7.82 1.48
CA GLY A 204 15.24 7.12 2.55
C GLY A 204 15.69 5.72 2.13
N ALA A 205 16.14 4.93 3.12
CA ALA A 205 16.50 3.53 2.89
C ALA A 205 15.26 2.67 2.58
N LEU A 206 15.45 1.56 1.86
CA LEU A 206 14.37 0.63 1.55
C LEU A 206 13.73 0.09 2.84
N SER A 207 12.42 0.23 2.97
CA SER A 207 11.66 -0.39 4.04
C SER A 207 11.76 -1.92 3.97
N PRO A 208 12.07 -2.62 5.08
CA PRO A 208 12.02 -4.08 5.12
C PRO A 208 10.59 -4.61 5.02
N ARG A 209 9.56 -3.84 5.43
CA ARG A 209 8.16 -4.29 5.38
C ARG A 209 7.67 -4.54 3.98
N LEU A 210 8.17 -3.80 2.98
CA LEU A 210 7.87 -4.07 1.56
C LEU A 210 8.44 -5.42 1.07
N LEU A 211 9.41 -5.99 1.78
CA LEU A 211 10.03 -7.28 1.45
C LEU A 211 9.42 -8.45 2.24
N GLU A 212 8.95 -8.17 3.46
CA GLU A 212 8.47 -9.15 4.44
C GLU A 212 6.97 -9.46 4.36
N ALA A 213 6.23 -8.77 3.49
CA ALA A 213 4.79 -8.97 3.30
C ALA A 213 4.41 -10.44 3.16
#